data_AF-A0A2Z6RIC3-F1
#
_entry.id   AF-A0A2Z6RIC3-F1
#
_cell.length_a   1.000
_cell.length_b   1.000
_cell.length_c   1.000
_cell.angle_alpha   90.00
_cell.angle_beta   90.00
_cell.angle_gamma   90.00
#
_symmetry.space_group_name_H-M   'P 1'
#
loop_
_entity.id
_entity.type
_entity.pdbx_description
1 polymer ?
#
loop_
_entity_poly.entity_id
_entity_poly.type
_entity_poly.pdbx_seq_one_letter_code
_entity_poly.pdbx_strand_id
1 'polypeptide(L)'
;MSNSISQIVLHLLSKNGPQTSKQMLTYIKEYPEMKSHKYLKSKVLDNMKNQDLIYKKVYRSDSKNLNKTKPVWLWHINELKVNKDSHMELHPKGEKDNLQAKQEDEL
;
A
#
# COMPACT_ATOMS: atom_id res chain seq x y z
N MET A 1 -11.05 15.57 -0.91
CA MET A 1 -9.58 15.48 -0.94
C MET A 1 -9.19 14.21 -1.68
N SER A 2 -8.41 14.30 -2.78
CA SER A 2 -7.85 13.10 -3.40
C SER A 2 -6.67 12.63 -2.59
N ASN A 3 -6.67 11.36 -2.16
CA ASN A 3 -5.51 10.80 -1.51
C ASN A 3 -4.37 10.71 -2.52
N SER A 4 -3.18 11.17 -2.12
CA SER A 4 -1.99 10.99 -2.95
C SER A 4 -1.66 9.50 -3.08
N ILE A 5 -1.06 9.11 -4.20
CA ILE A 5 -0.68 7.71 -4.42
C ILE A 5 0.28 7.17 -3.34
N SER A 6 1.13 8.03 -2.78
CA SER A 6 2.00 7.66 -1.66
C SER A 6 1.20 7.32 -0.40
N GLN A 7 0.15 8.09 -0.08
CA GLN A 7 -0.74 7.77 1.04
C GLN A 7 -1.47 6.45 0.82
N ILE A 8 -1.89 6.17 -0.41
CA ILE A 8 -2.51 4.88 -0.76
C ILE A 8 -1.51 3.73 -0.55
N VAL A 9 -0.26 3.87 -1.00
CA VAL A 9 0.77 2.85 -0.78
C VAL A 9 1.02 2.60 0.72
N LEU A 10 1.15 3.67 1.51
CA LEU A 10 1.30 3.56 2.96
C LEU A 10 0.09 2.90 3.60
N HIS A 11 -1.13 3.22 3.15
CA HIS A 11 -2.34 2.58 3.62
C HIS A 11 -2.37 1.08 3.32
N LEU A 12 -2.09 0.69 2.07
CA LEU A 12 -2.08 -0.72 1.67
C LEU A 12 -1.05 -1.53 2.48
N LEU A 13 0.14 -0.97 2.70
CA LEU A 13 1.18 -1.62 3.50
C LEU A 13 0.84 -1.64 5.00
N SER A 14 0.14 -0.62 5.50
CA SER A 14 -0.27 -0.55 6.90
C SER A 14 -1.35 -1.60 7.19
N LYS A 15 -2.37 -1.63 6.34
CA LYS A 15 -3.54 -2.51 6.47
C LYS A 15 -3.22 -3.97 6.19
N ASN A 16 -2.47 -4.25 5.11
CA ASN A 16 -2.25 -5.63 4.63
C ASN A 16 -0.86 -6.18 4.97
N GLY A 17 0.01 -5.35 5.56
CA GLY A 17 1.40 -5.70 5.81
C GLY A 17 2.29 -5.66 4.57
N PRO A 18 3.50 -6.25 4.65
CA PRO A 18 4.47 -6.21 3.56
C PRO A 18 3.99 -6.93 2.30
N GLN A 19 4.11 -6.25 1.15
CA GLN A 19 3.53 -6.75 -0.11
C GLN A 19 4.45 -6.53 -1.32
N THR A 20 4.25 -7.35 -2.35
CA THR A 20 4.89 -7.14 -3.66
C THR A 20 4.21 -6.00 -4.42
N SER A 21 4.93 -5.37 -5.37
CA SER A 21 4.32 -4.39 -6.27
C SER A 21 3.12 -4.96 -7.05
N LYS A 22 3.15 -6.26 -7.37
CA LYS A 22 2.07 -6.96 -8.08
C LYS A 22 0.80 -7.07 -7.21
N GLN A 23 0.97 -7.34 -5.91
CA GLN A 23 -0.16 -7.37 -4.97
C GLN A 23 -0.75 -5.96 -4.79
N MET A 24 0.08 -4.92 -4.66
CA MET A 24 -0.44 -3.54 -4.57
C MET A 24 -1.26 -3.13 -5.80
N LEU A 25 -0.88 -3.62 -6.98
CA LEU A 25 -1.61 -3.36 -8.22
C LEU A 25 -3.01 -3.97 -8.29
N THR A 26 -3.34 -4.97 -7.47
CA THR A 26 -4.70 -5.53 -7.49
C THR A 26 -5.73 -4.50 -7.03
N TYR A 27 -5.31 -3.52 -6.23
CA TYR A 27 -6.14 -2.42 -5.72
C TYR A 27 -6.25 -1.23 -6.69
N ILE A 28 -5.70 -1.34 -7.91
CA ILE A 28 -5.76 -0.27 -8.93
C ILE A 28 -7.19 0.17 -9.26
N LYS A 29 -8.15 -0.76 -9.16
CA LYS A 29 -9.57 -0.47 -9.42
C LYS A 29 -10.20 0.39 -8.32
N GLU A 30 -9.71 0.25 -7.08
CA GLU A 30 -10.18 1.01 -5.91
C GLU A 30 -9.51 2.38 -5.82
N TYR A 31 -8.29 2.49 -6.36
CA TYR A 31 -7.48 3.71 -6.33
C TYR A 31 -7.06 4.12 -7.75
N PRO A 32 -7.92 4.85 -8.49
CA PRO A 32 -7.65 5.25 -9.88
C PRO A 32 -6.40 6.13 -10.03
N GLU A 33 -5.89 6.70 -8.94
CA GLU A 33 -4.61 7.39 -8.89
C GLU A 33 -3.43 6.47 -9.27
N MET A 34 -3.55 5.15 -9.04
CA MET A 34 -2.57 4.14 -9.47
C MET A 34 -2.65 3.86 -10.97
N LYS A 35 -2.16 4.77 -11.82
CA LYS A 35 -2.34 4.67 -13.28
C LYS A 35 -1.85 3.37 -13.93
N SER A 36 -0.70 2.82 -13.50
CA SER A 36 -0.11 1.62 -14.11
C SER A 36 0.98 1.00 -13.23
N HIS A 37 1.37 -0.24 -13.56
CA HIS A 37 2.47 -0.93 -12.87
C HIS A 37 3.81 -0.21 -13.00
N LYS A 38 4.13 0.25 -14.22
CA LYS A 38 5.37 0.98 -14.48
C LYS A 38 5.42 2.29 -13.68
N TYR A 39 4.30 3.00 -13.60
CA TYR A 39 4.18 4.21 -12.79
C TYR A 39 4.36 3.91 -11.29
N LEU A 40 3.65 2.92 -10.76
CA LEU A 40 3.77 2.51 -9.35
C LEU A 40 5.22 2.15 -9.00
N LYS A 41 5.89 1.34 -9.82
CA LYS A 41 7.25 0.88 -9.55
C LYS A 41 8.29 1.99 -9.70
N SER A 42 8.37 2.59 -10.89
CA SER A 42 9.49 3.48 -11.26
C SER A 42 9.34 4.91 -10.78
N LYS A 43 8.12 5.34 -10.41
CA LYS A 43 7.89 6.71 -9.93
C LYS A 43 7.48 6.76 -8.48
N VAL A 44 6.56 5.90 -8.04
CA VAL A 44 6.03 6.00 -6.68
C VAL A 44 6.93 5.29 -5.68
N LEU A 45 7.09 3.97 -5.84
CA LEU A 45 7.82 3.13 -4.88
C LEU A 45 9.30 3.53 -4.81
N ASP A 46 9.93 3.79 -5.96
CA ASP A 46 11.32 4.26 -5.99
C ASP A 46 11.49 5.64 -5.33
N ASN A 47 10.55 6.57 -5.52
CA ASN A 47 10.60 7.88 -4.86
C ASN A 47 10.38 7.77 -3.34
N MET A 48 9.39 6.99 -2.90
CA MET A 48 9.14 6.76 -1.47
C MET A 48 10.31 6.07 -0.78
N LYS A 49 10.99 5.14 -1.49
CA LYS A 49 12.23 4.52 -1.02
C LYS A 49 13.36 5.54 -0.88
N ASN A 50 13.55 6.43 -1.86
CA ASN A 50 14.57 7.49 -1.78
C ASN A 50 14.30 8.48 -0.64
N GLN A 51 13.03 8.64 -0.25
CA GLN A 51 12.61 9.41 0.92
C GLN A 51 12.65 8.60 2.22
N ASP A 52 13.11 7.35 2.20
CA ASP A 52 13.20 6.46 3.36
C ASP A 52 11.85 6.20 4.07
N LEU A 53 10.73 6.31 3.35
CA LEU A 53 9.39 6.03 3.88
C LEU A 53 9.07 4.53 3.84
N ILE A 54 9.63 3.84 2.84
CA ILE A 54 9.48 2.40 2.63
C ILE A 54 10.83 1.80 2.24
N TYR A 55 10.99 0.51 2.48
CA TYR A 55 12.17 -0.23 2.04
C TYR A 55 11.77 -1.58 1.43
N LYS A 56 12.70 -2.17 0.69
CA LYS A 56 12.48 -3.43 -0.02
C LYS A 56 13.31 -4.53 0.63
N LYS A 57 12.69 -5.62 1.06
CA LYS A 57 13.35 -6.78 1.65
C LYS A 57 13.12 -8.02 0.80
N VAL A 58 14.15 -8.84 0.63
CA VAL A 58 14.02 -10.14 -0.02
C VAL A 58 13.60 -11.17 1.02
N TYR A 59 12.52 -11.89 0.73
CA TYR A 59 12.11 -13.06 1.48
C TYR A 59 12.55 -14.30 0.70
N ARG A 60 13.40 -15.11 1.34
CA ARG A 60 13.82 -16.42 0.87
C ARG A 60 13.19 -17.43 1.82
N SER A 61 12.50 -18.42 1.26
CA SER A 61 11.96 -19.52 2.07
C SER A 61 13.13 -20.33 2.64
N ASP A 62 13.25 -20.39 3.97
CA ASP A 62 14.23 -21.23 4.68
C ASP A 62 13.85 -22.72 4.68
N SER A 63 12.96 -23.15 3.78
CA SER A 63 12.61 -24.55 3.67
C SER A 63 13.80 -25.32 3.10
N LYS A 64 14.14 -26.44 3.72
CA LYS A 64 15.20 -27.41 3.36
C LYS A 64 15.23 -27.84 1.88
N ASN A 65 14.26 -27.42 1.08
CA ASN A 65 14.23 -27.45 -0.37
C ASN A 65 14.67 -26.11 -0.98
N LEU A 66 15.94 -25.73 -0.77
CA LEU A 66 16.56 -24.47 -1.23
C LEU A 66 16.39 -24.19 -2.75
N ASN A 67 16.12 -25.23 -3.55
CA ASN A 67 16.09 -25.14 -5.02
C ASN A 67 14.72 -24.82 -5.63
N LYS A 68 13.63 -24.72 -4.86
CA LYS A 68 12.27 -24.66 -5.43
C LYS A 68 11.51 -23.34 -5.22
N THR A 69 11.88 -22.50 -4.27
CA THR A 69 11.12 -21.26 -4.00
C THR A 69 11.86 -20.03 -4.51
N LYS A 70 11.32 -19.37 -5.54
CA LYS A 70 11.90 -18.13 -6.09
C LYS A 70 11.90 -17.04 -5.00
N PRO A 71 12.96 -16.22 -4.92
CA PRO A 71 13.01 -15.11 -3.99
C PRO A 71 11.88 -14.12 -4.27
N VAL A 72 11.16 -13.71 -3.24
CA VAL A 72 10.08 -12.73 -3.33
C VAL A 72 10.56 -11.42 -2.74
N TRP A 73 10.33 -10.32 -3.46
CA TRP A 73 10.67 -9.00 -2.96
C TRP A 73 9.44 -8.28 -2.43
N LEU A 74 9.46 -7.97 -1.14
CA LEU A 74 8.37 -7.31 -0.44
C LEU A 74 8.77 -5.88 -0.10
N TRP A 75 7.80 -4.97 -0.18
CA TRP A 75 7.91 -3.61 0.32
C TRP A 75 7.40 -3.57 1.75
N HIS A 76 8.11 -2.83 2.59
CA HIS A 76 7.83 -2.65 4.01
C HIS A 76 7.78 -1.16 4.33
N ILE A 77 6.99 -0.77 5.32
CA ILE A 77 7.02 0.58 5.88
C ILE A 77 8.27 0.74 6.73
N ASN A 78 8.94 1.88 6.63
CA ASN A 78 9.96 2.27 7.58
C ASN A 78 9.28 2.86 8.84
N GLU A 79 9.03 2.00 9.82
CA GLU A 79 8.34 2.38 11.06
C GLU A 79 9.14 3.38 11.93
N LEU A 80 10.43 3.59 11.65
CA LEU A 80 11.23 4.65 12.28
C LEU A 80 10.81 6.06 11.82
N LYS A 81 10.22 6.16 10.63
CA LYS A 81 9.88 7.44 9.99
C LYS A 81 8.38 7.63 9.77
N VAL A 82 7.64 6.53 9.66
CA VAL A 82 6.22 6.52 9.33
C VAL A 82 5.43 5.85 10.45
N ASN A 83 4.49 6.58 11.03
CA ASN A 83 3.52 6.00 11.96
C ASN A 83 2.48 5.20 11.17
N LYS A 84 2.63 3.86 11.18
CA LYS A 84 1.76 2.92 10.49
C LYS A 84 0.27 3.12 10.84
N ASP A 85 -0.05 3.38 12.10
CA ASP A 85 -1.42 3.47 12.58
C ASP A 85 -2.16 4.67 11.97
N SER A 86 -1.44 5.76 11.70
CA SER A 86 -1.98 6.96 11.03
C SER A 86 -2.40 6.74 9.58
N HIS A 87 -2.06 5.58 9.00
CA HIS A 87 -2.37 5.22 7.62
C HIS A 87 -3.32 4.02 7.53
N MET A 88 -3.83 3.49 8.65
CA MET A 88 -4.76 2.34 8.65
C MET A 88 -6.13 2.69 8.06
N GLU A 89 -6.54 3.95 8.14
CA GLU A 89 -7.84 4.42 7.66
C GLU A 89 -7.66 5.33 6.45
N LEU A 90 -7.94 4.79 5.26
CA LEU A 90 -7.98 5.57 4.03
C LEU A 90 -9.24 5.18 3.26
N HIS A 91 -10.25 6.04 3.38
CA HIS A 91 -11.53 5.82 2.70
C HIS A 91 -11.33 5.95 1.18
N PRO A 92 -11.65 4.91 0.39
CA PRO A 92 -11.66 5.02 -1.06
C PRO A 92 -12.69 6.07 -1.51
N LYS A 93 -12.47 6.65 -2.70
CA LYS A 93 -13.43 7.56 -3.33
C LYS A 93 -14.74 6.79 -3.60
N GLY A 94 -15.69 6.89 -2.67
CA GLY A 94 -16.98 6.20 -2.73
C GLY A 94 -17.60 5.93 -1.35
N GLU A 95 -16.82 5.99 -0.26
CA GLU A 95 -17.36 5.77 1.09
C GLU A 95 -17.97 7.01 1.75
N LYS A 96 -17.70 8.21 1.20
CA LYS A 96 -18.23 9.47 1.79
C LYS A 96 -19.73 9.65 1.61
N ASP A 97 -20.33 9.02 0.61
CA ASP A 97 -21.76 9.15 0.33
C ASP A 97 -22.62 8.29 1.28
N ASN A 98 -22.02 7.33 2.00
CA ASN A 98 -22.73 6.44 2.94
C ASN A 98 -22.59 6.84 4.41
N LEU A 99 -21.65 7.73 4.75
CA LEU A 99 -21.49 8.24 6.12
C LEU A 99 -22.43 9.42 6.41
N GLN A 100 -22.82 10.18 5.38
CA GLN A 100 -23.76 11.29 5.53
C GLN A 100 -25.21 10.80 5.71
N ALA A 101 -25.57 9.64 5.13
CA ALA A 101 -26.89 9.02 5.29
C ALA A 101 -27.15 8.45 6.70
N LYS A 102 -26.12 8.17 7.50
CA LYS A 102 -26.29 7.65 8.87
C LYS A 102 -26.49 8.73 9.94
N GLN A 103 -26.22 10.00 9.62
CA GLN A 103 -26.44 11.11 10.57
C GLN A 103 -27.81 11.76 10.42
N GLU A 104 -28.53 11.52 9.32
CA GLU A 104 -29.87 12.07 9.10
C GLU A 104 -31.00 11.18 9.66
N ASP A 105 -30.73 9.90 9.99
CA ASP A 105 -31.71 8.99 10.59
C ASP A 105 -31.74 9.04 12.14
N GLU A 106 -30.88 9.84 12.79
CA GLU A 106 -30.86 10.03 14.26
C GLU A 106 -31.34 11.43 14.71
N LEU A 107 -32.05 12.19 13.86
CA LEU A 107 -32.62 13.50 14.19
C LEU A 107 -34.16 13.52 14.18
#